data_AF-A0A149VGY0-F1
#
_entry.id   AF-A0A149VGY0-F1
#
_cell.length_a   1.000
_cell.length_b   1.000
_cell.length_c   1.000
_cell.angle_alpha   90.00
_cell.angle_beta   90.00
_cell.angle_gamma   90.00
#
_symmetry.space_group_name_H-M   'P 1'
#
loop_
_entity.id
_entity.type
_entity.pdbx_description
1 polymer ?
#
loop_
_entity_poly.entity_id
_entity_poly.type
_entity_poly.pdbx_seq_one_letter_code
_entity_poly.pdbx_strand_id
1 'polypeptide(L)' 'MHLGSWEIPLPWRDKVLVYGTYSTSAPAADWPIRNSGISGQASVRYIHQLPHLAVSSDVGLDTLLQAGFDWKTK' A
#
# COMPACT_ATOMS: atom_id res chain seq x y z
N MET A 1 0.34 5.58 -16.42
CA MET A 1 0.10 5.04 -15.07
C MET A 1 1.03 5.77 -14.12
N HIS A 2 0.49 6.32 -13.03
CA HIS A 2 1.23 7.02 -12.00
C HIS A 2 1.08 6.27 -10.67
N LEU A 3 2.13 6.34 -9.86
CA LEU A 3 2.28 5.60 -8.61
C LEU A 3 2.95 6.54 -7.61
N GLY A 4 2.48 6.54 -6.37
CA GLY A 4 3.12 7.25 -5.26
C GLY A 4 3.04 6.43 -3.98
N SER A 5 4.08 6.49 -3.18
CA SER A 5 4.12 5.89 -1.84
C SER A 5 4.89 6.80 -0.89
N TRP A 6 4.39 6.92 0.34
CA TRP A 6 5.02 7.67 1.41
C TRP A 6 5.04 6.81 2.68
N GLU A 7 6.23 6.56 3.22
CA GLU A 7 6.41 5.99 4.56
C GLU A 7 6.67 7.09 5.59
N ILE A 8 5.83 7.14 6.63
CA ILE A 8 5.89 8.12 7.71
C ILE A 8 6.31 7.37 8.98
N PRO A 9 7.54 7.60 9.50
CA PRO A 9 7.95 7.02 10.76
C PRO A 9 7.23 7.72 11.92
N LEU A 10 6.76 6.95 12.90
CA LEU A 10 6.13 7.45 14.11
C LEU A 10 7.13 7.47 15.28
N PRO A 11 6.96 8.36 16.28
CA PRO A 11 7.87 8.47 17.41
C PRO A 11 8.04 7.18 18.24
N TRP A 12 7.09 6.26 18.18
CA TRP A 12 7.07 5.01 18.95
C TRP A 12 7.47 3.77 18.11
N ARG A 13 8.42 3.95 17.17
CA ARG A 13 9.00 2.90 16.29
C ARG A 13 8.05 2.31 15.22
N ASP A 14 6.77 2.66 15.30
CA ASP A 14 5.78 2.27 14.31
C ASP A 14 5.86 3.12 13.04
N LYS A 15 5.14 2.70 12.00
CA LYS A 15 5.15 3.36 10.70
C LYS A 15 3.75 3.44 10.11
N VAL A 16 3.49 4.51 9.36
CA VAL A 16 2.33 4.60 8.47
C VAL A 16 2.83 4.61 7.04
N LEU A 17 2.31 3.69 6.22
CA LEU A 17 2.56 3.65 4.79
C LEU A 17 1.30 4.06 4.05
N VAL A 18 1.39 5.12 3.27
CA VAL A 18 0.34 5.55 2.34
C VAL A 18 0.81 5.24 0.93
N TYR A 19 0.01 4.54 0.13
CA TYR A 19 0.34 4.28 -1.27
C TYR A 19 -0.87 4.40 -2.17
N GLY A 20 -0.65 4.79 -3.42
CA GLY A 20 -1.72 4.91 -4.39
C GLY A 20 -1.23 4.84 -5.82
N THR A 21 -2.15 4.46 -6.71
CA THR A 21 -1.90 4.36 -8.14
C THR A 21 -3.06 4.96 -8.91
N TYR A 22 -2.76 5.62 -10.01
CA TYR A 22 -3.75 6.16 -10.93
C TYR A 22 -3.42 5.72 -12.35
N SER A 23 -4.40 5.20 -13.08
CA SER A 23 -4.23 4.75 -14.46
C SER A 23 -5.35 5.25 -15.35
N THR A 24 -4.98 5.81 -16.49
CA THR A 24 -5.89 6.09 -17.59
C THR A 24 -5.70 5.03 -18.65
N SER A 25 -6.78 4.37 -19.03
CA SER A 25 -6.84 3.43 -20.14
C SER A 25 -7.58 4.07 -21.31
N ALA A 26 -6.94 4.10 -22.47
CA ALA A 26 -7.54 4.51 -23.74
C ALA A 26 -7.12 3.45 -24.79
N PRO A 27 -7.79 2.29 -24.82
CA PRO A 27 -7.54 1.28 -25.85
C PRO A 27 -7.83 1.88 -27.23
N ALA A 28 -6.95 1.63 -28.19
CA ALA A 28 -7.19 1.97 -29.58
C ALA A 28 -8.37 1.11 -30.07
N ALA A 29 -9.51 1.75 -30.30
CA ALA A 29 -10.73 1.12 -30.79
C ALA A 29 -11.26 1.93 -31.98
N ASP A 30 -11.67 1.23 -33.03
CA ASP A 30 -12.24 1.84 -34.22
C ASP A 30 -13.64 2.39 -33.93
N TRP A 31 -14.00 3.48 -34.63
CA TRP A 31 -15.29 4.14 -34.48
C TRP A 31 -16.46 3.16 -34.70
N PRO A 32 -17.52 3.17 -33.87
CA PRO A 32 -17.86 4.18 -32.84
C PRO A 32 -17.44 3.83 -31.40
N ILE A 33 -16.67 2.77 -31.19
CA ILE A 33 -16.38 2.28 -29.83
C ILE A 33 -15.31 3.17 -29.18
N ARG A 34 -15.70 3.96 -28.17
CA ARG A 34 -14.78 4.66 -27.26
C ARG A 34 -14.87 4.00 -25.89
N ASN A 35 -13.84 3.25 -25.50
CA ASN A 35 -13.81 2.55 -24.22
C ASN A 35 -12.67 3.07 -23.34
N SER A 36 -12.71 4.36 -22.99
CA SER A 36 -11.74 4.97 -22.09
C SER A 36 -12.19 4.87 -20.64
N GLY A 37 -11.32 4.39 -19.75
CA GLY A 37 -11.59 4.26 -18.32
C GLY A 37 -10.48 4.85 -17.47
N ILE A 38 -10.85 5.45 -16.35
CA ILE A 38 -9.94 6.02 -15.35
C ILE A 38 -10.08 5.19 -14.08
N SER A 39 -9.02 4.50 -13.68
CA SER A 39 -9.02 3.74 -12.42
C SER A 39 -8.02 4.30 -11.43
N GLY A 40 -8.38 4.23 -10.15
CA GLY A 40 -7.57 4.70 -9.04
C GLY A 40 -7.55 3.68 -7.92
N GLN A 41 -6.42 3.61 -7.21
CA GLN A 41 -6.30 2.88 -5.96
C GLN A 41 -5.56 3.75 -4.96
N ALA A 42 -6.02 3.75 -3.72
CA ALA A 42 -5.32 4.35 -2.60
C ALA A 42 -5.36 3.37 -1.43
N SER A 43 -4.35 3.42 -0.58
CA SER A 43 -4.25 2.55 0.57
C SER A 43 -3.48 3.23 1.69
N VAL A 44 -3.88 2.91 2.91
CA VAL A 44 -3.18 3.31 4.12
C VAL A 44 -2.94 2.06 4.95
N ARG A 45 -1.72 1.93 5.46
CA ARG A 45 -1.26 0.83 6.31
C ARG A 45 -0.60 1.41 7.55
N TYR A 46 -1.05 0.96 8.71
CA TYR A 46 -0.35 1.09 9.98
C TYR A 46 0.48 -0.16 10.22
N ILE A 47 1.75 0.01 10.56
CA ILE A 47 2.72 -1.06 10.78
C ILE A 47 3.27 -0.91 12.20
N HIS A 48 2.97 -1.89 13.05
CA HIS A 48 3.44 -1.98 14.41
C HIS A 48 4.53 -3.03 14.54
N GLN A 49 5.69 -2.65 15.08
CA GLN A 49 6.77 -3.60 15.34
C GLN A 49 6.69 -4.08 16.79
N LEU A 50 6.28 -5.33 16.95
CA LEU A 50 6.17 -5.96 18.26
C LEU A 50 7.56 -6.10 18.90
N PRO A 51 7.63 -6.20 20.24
CA PRO A 51 8.87 -6.48 20.93
C PRO A 51 9.53 -7.76 20.43
N HIS A 52 10.85 -7.72 20.29
CA HIS A 52 11.64 -8.90 19.95
C HIS A 52 11.52 -9.94 21.06
N LEU A 53 11.20 -11.18 20.70
CA LEU A 53 11.12 -12.29 21.65
C LEU A 53 12.33 -13.20 21.45
N ALA A 54 13.31 -13.14 22.36
CA ALA A 54 14.43 -14.08 22.36
C ALA A 54 13.97 -15.44 22.91
N VAL A 55 14.08 -16.48 22.09
CA VAL A 55 13.69 -17.86 22.43
C VAL A 55 14.90 -18.67 22.92
N SER A 56 16.10 -18.36 22.43
CA SER A 56 17.37 -18.89 22.93
C SER A 56 18.49 -17.84 22.79
N SER A 57 19.73 -18.20 23.14
CA SER A 57 20.91 -17.34 22.98
C SER A 57 21.13 -16.86 21.53
N ASP A 58 20.69 -17.66 20.55
CA ASP A 58 20.97 -17.45 19.14
C ASP A 58 19.69 -17.37 18.27
N VAL A 59 18.53 -17.54 18.89
CA VAL A 59 17.24 -17.56 18.20
C VAL A 59 16.29 -16.55 18.83
N GLY A 60 15.78 -15.65 18.01
CA GLY A 60 14.74 -14.72 18.39
C GLY A 60 13.67 -14.59 17.31
N LEU A 61 12.52 -14.08 17.72
CA LEU A 61 11.36 -13.87 16.87
C LEU A 61 11.07 -12.37 16.79
N ASP A 62 11.18 -11.83 15.59
CA ASP A 62 10.68 -10.50 15.25
C ASP A 62 9.31 -10.61 14.59
N THR A 63 8.37 -9.81 15.05
CA THR A 63 7.00 -9.82 14.54
C THR A 63 6.54 -8.41 14.18
N LEU A 64 5.78 -8.35 13.09
CA LEU A 64 5.20 -7.13 12.56
C LEU A 64 3.69 -7.33 12.45
N LEU A 65 2.92 -6.44 13.07
CA LEU A 65 1.49 -6.36 12.90
C LEU A 65 1.17 -5.26 11.90
N GLN A 66 0.31 -5.56 10.93
CA GLN A 66 -0.13 -4.59 9.95
C GLN A 66 -1.65 -4.52 9.92
N ALA A 67 -2.18 -3.30 9.93
CA ALA A 67 -3.61 -3.04 9.78
C ALA A 67 -3.79 -1.91 8.78
N GLY A 68 -4.85 -1.95 7.96
CA GLY A 68 -5.06 -0.88 7.00
C GLY A 68 -6.30 -1.03 6.17
N PHE A 69 -6.49 -0.05 5.29
CA PHE A 69 -7.66 0.06 4.44
C PHE A 69 -7.26 0.36 3.00
N ASP A 70 -8.04 -0.18 2.06
CA ASP A 70 -7.85 0.01 0.62
C ASP A 70 -9.09 0.64 -0.02
N TRP A 71 -8.88 1.74 -0.74
CA TRP A 71 -9.88 2.36 -1.59
C TRP A 71 -9.55 2.05 -3.06
N LYS A 72 -10.58 1.71 -3.83
CA LYS A 72 -10.49 1.49 -5.28
C LYS A 72 -11.59 2.28 -5.96
N THR A 73 -11.25 2.97 -7.05
CA THR A 73 -12.18 3.70 -7.90
C THR A 73 -12.12 3.14 -9.32
N LYS A 74 -13.29 3.11 -9.98
CA LYS A 74 -13.45 2.64 -11.37
C LYS A 74 -13.68 3.80 -12.33
#